data_AF-A0A164H8V1-F1
#
_entry.id   AF-A0A164H8V1-F1
#
_cell.length_a   1.000
_cell.length_b   1.000
_cell.length_c   1.000
_cell.angle_alpha   90.00
_cell.angle_beta   90.00
_cell.angle_gamma   90.00
#
_symmetry.space_group_name_H-M   'P 1'
#
loop_
_entity.id
_entity.type
_entity.pdbx_description
1 polymer ?
#
loop_
_entity_poly.entity_id
_entity_poly.type
_entity_poly.pdbx_seq_one_letter_code
_entity_poly.pdbx_strand_id
1 'polypeptide(L)' 'MYAENSFEECIPKISKAQILKLFCDIHRDHHLPYLIREYVGVRYHFESVRLKNLMLSQSKAVKVSNAK' A
#
# COMPACT_ATOMS: atom_id res chain seq x y z
N MET A 1 8.22 -10.11 -10.31
CA MET A 1 8.45 -10.58 -8.93
C MET A 1 8.88 -9.44 -8.01
N TYR A 2 8.00 -8.48 -7.70
CA TYR A 2 8.30 -7.44 -6.68
C TYR A 2 7.24 -7.38 -5.57
N ALA A 3 6.05 -7.95 -5.78
CA ALA A 3 4.97 -7.95 -4.80
C ALA A 3 5.16 -9.01 -3.69
N GLU A 4 5.70 -10.18 -4.03
CA GLU A 4 5.87 -11.31 -3.10
C GLU A 4 6.85 -10.99 -1.96
N ASN A 5 7.96 -10.30 -2.26
CA ASN A 5 8.95 -9.91 -1.25
C ASN A 5 8.43 -8.85 -0.25
N SER A 6 7.42 -8.07 -0.63
CA SER A 6 6.86 -7.03 0.26
C SER A 6 5.99 -7.62 1.38
N PHE A 7 5.36 -8.76 1.11
CA PHE A 7 4.46 -9.43 2.04
C PHE A 7 5.24 -10.01 3.23
N GLU A 8 6.33 -10.73 2.94
CA GLU A 8 7.19 -11.33 3.97
C GLU A 8 7.82 -10.28 4.89
N GLU A 9 8.14 -9.09 4.39
CA GLU A 9 8.66 -7.99 5.22
C GLU A 9 7.59 -7.27 6.05
N CYS A 10 6.33 -7.27 5.61
CA CYS A 10 5.24 -6.57 6.30
C CYS A 10 4.63 -7.40 7.44
N ILE A 11 4.54 -8.72 7.27
CA ILE A 11 4.02 -9.67 8.29
C ILE A 11 4.65 -9.44 9.68
N PRO A 12 5.99 -9.42 9.85
CA PRO A 12 6.61 -9.25 11.16
C PRO A 12 6.45 -7.84 11.74
N LYS A 13 6.15 -6.83 10.93
CA LYS A 13 5.84 -5.46 11.40
C LYS A 13 4.39 -5.37 11.87
N ILE A 14 3.47 -6.02 11.15
CA ILE A 14 2.06 -6.14 11.52
C ILE A 14 1.89 -6.95 12.81
N SER A 15 2.66 -8.03 13.00
CA SER A 15 2.59 -8.84 14.21
C SER A 15 3.11 -8.11 15.46
N LYS A 16 4.02 -7.14 15.30
CA LYS A 16 4.56 -6.30 16.38
C LYS A 16 3.72 -5.07 16.70
N ALA A 17 2.92 -4.59 15.74
CA ALA A 17 1.93 -3.58 16.04
C ALA A 17 0.95 -4.20 17.06
N GLN A 18 0.65 -3.49 18.14
CA GLN A 18 -0.46 -3.82 19.05
C GLN A 18 -1.79 -3.59 18.32
N ILE A 19 -1.98 -4.30 17.21
CA ILE A 19 -3.24 -4.34 16.50
C ILE A 19 -4.19 -4.99 17.50
N LEU A 20 -5.25 -4.26 17.86
CA LEU A 20 -6.43 -4.83 18.50
C LEU A 20 -6.64 -6.24 17.95
N LYS A 21 -6.86 -7.25 18.80
CA LYS A 21 -7.16 -8.60 18.31
C LYS A 21 -8.46 -8.53 17.50
N LEU A 22 -8.34 -8.28 16.20
CA LEU A 22 -9.47 -8.14 15.27
C LEU A 22 -10.18 -9.49 15.09
N PHE A 23 -9.45 -10.58 15.34
CA PHE A 23 -9.95 -11.93 15.25
C PHE A 23 -9.64 -12.71 16.54
N CYS A 24 -10.53 -13.62 16.91
CA CYS A 24 -10.20 -14.66 17.87
C CYS A 24 -9.20 -15.65 17.25
N ASP A 25 -8.48 -16.38 18.09
CA ASP A 25 -7.36 -17.24 17.63
C ASP A 25 -7.82 -18.38 16.71
N ILE A 26 -9.10 -18.75 16.73
CA ILE A 26 -9.71 -19.76 15.84
C ILE A 26 -9.87 -19.25 14.41
N HIS A 27 -10.29 -18.00 14.23
CA HIS A 27 -10.61 -17.44 12.92
C HIS A 27 -9.50 -16.55 12.35
N ARG A 28 -8.46 -16.28 13.14
CA ARG A 28 -7.32 -15.43 12.76
C ARG A 28 -6.67 -15.92 11.47
N ASP A 29 -6.28 -17.19 11.40
CA ASP A 29 -5.51 -17.71 10.27
C ASP A 29 -6.32 -17.74 8.97
N HIS A 30 -7.65 -17.84 9.08
CA HIS A 30 -8.57 -17.80 7.94
C HIS A 30 -8.78 -16.38 7.42
N HIS A 31 -8.90 -15.37 8.30
CA HIS A 31 -9.24 -13.99 7.89
C HIS A 31 -8.06 -13.06 7.71
N LEU A 32 -6.93 -13.31 8.39
CA LEU A 32 -5.75 -12.46 8.33
C LEU A 32 -5.20 -12.28 6.90
N PRO A 33 -5.15 -13.32 6.03
CA PRO A 33 -4.72 -13.14 4.64
C PRO A 33 -5.61 -12.18 3.84
N TYR A 34 -6.93 -12.21 4.07
CA TYR A 34 -7.87 -11.29 3.43
C TYR A 34 -7.65 -9.85 3.89
N LEU A 35 -7.49 -9.64 5.21
CA LEU A 35 -7.23 -8.32 5.76
C LEU A 35 -5.91 -7.73 5.21
N ILE A 36 -4.87 -8.55 5.08
CA ILE A 36 -3.60 -8.11 4.49
C ILE A 36 -3.80 -7.75 3.02
N ARG A 37 -4.54 -8.56 2.25
CA ARG A 37 -4.85 -8.25 0.84
C ARG A 37 -5.58 -6.92 0.69
N GLU A 38 -6.61 -6.68 1.49
CA GLU A 38 -7.35 -5.41 1.50
C GLU A 38 -6.44 -4.23 1.84
N TYR A 39 -5.63 -4.37 2.90
CA TYR A 39 -4.66 -3.34 3.28
C TYR A 39 -3.67 -3.02 2.16
N VAL A 40 -3.10 -4.04 1.53
CA VAL A 40 -2.17 -3.86 0.39
C VAL A 40 -2.89 -3.18 -0.79
N GLY A 41 -4.12 -3.59 -1.11
CA GLY A 41 -4.92 -2.99 -2.17
C GLY A 41 -5.18 -1.50 -1.93
N VAL A 42 -5.58 -1.14 -0.71
CA VAL A 42 -5.78 0.25 -0.30
C VAL A 42 -4.48 1.06 -0.42
N ARG A 43 -3.37 0.54 0.12
CA ARG A 43 -2.06 1.22 0.06
C ARG A 43 -1.58 1.42 -1.38
N TYR A 44 -1.74 0.40 -2.22
CA TYR A 44 -1.38 0.48 -3.63
C TYR A 44 -2.21 1.53 -4.39
N HIS A 45 -3.52 1.60 -4.12
CA HIS A 45 -4.39 2.61 -4.74
C HIS A 45 -3.94 4.03 -4.42
N PHE A 46 -3.73 4.35 -3.14
CA PHE A 46 -3.30 5.70 -2.73
C PHE A 46 -1.94 6.07 -3.32
N GLU A 47 -0.99 5.13 -3.33
CA GLU A 47 0.33 5.38 -3.90
C GLU A 47 0.28 5.59 -5.42
N SER A 48 -0.57 4.83 -6.12
CA SER A 48 -0.81 5.00 -7.56
C SER A 48 -1.40 6.39 -7.87
N VAL A 49 -2.35 6.85 -7.06
CA VAL A 49 -2.94 8.19 -7.19
C VAL A 49 -1.89 9.27 -6.92
N ARG A 50 -1.09 9.12 -5.86
CA ARG A 50 0.01 10.05 -5.53
C ARG A 50 1.02 10.16 -6.67
N LEU A 51 1.45 9.03 -7.23
CA LEU A 51 2.40 8.98 -8.33
C LEU A 51 1.82 9.62 -9.60
N LYS A 52 0.56 9.31 -9.95
CA LYS A 52 -0.12 9.93 -11.09
C LYS A 52 -0.17 11.45 -10.96
N ASN A 53 -0.53 11.96 -9.78
CA ASN A 53 -0.57 13.39 -9.53
C ASN A 53 0.81 14.05 -9.64
N LEU A 54 1.85 13.39 -9.14
CA LEU A 54 3.23 13.84 -9.28
C LEU A 54 3.65 13.92 -10.76
N MET A 55 3.39 12.88 -11.55
CA MET A 55 3.71 12.86 -12.99
C MET A 55 2.96 13.94 -13.78
N LEU A 56 1.68 14.17 -13.45
CA LEU A 56 0.88 15.24 -14.05
C LEU A 56 1.40 16.64 -13.67
N SER A 57 1.84 16.83 -12.43
CA SER A 57 2.45 18.11 -12.00
C SER A 57 3.77 18.40 -12.72
N GLN A 58 4.63 17.39 -12.89
CA GLN A 58 5.89 17.51 -13.62
C GLN A 58 5.64 17.82 -15.09
N SER A 59 4.69 17.13 -15.72
CA SER A 59 4.30 17.39 -17.12
C SER A 59 3.77 18.81 -17.33
N LYS A 60 3.04 19.36 -16.35
CA LYS A 60 2.56 20.75 -16.39
C LYS A 60 3.70 21.76 -16.18
N ALA A 61 4.63 21.48 -15.27
CA ALA A 61 5.79 22.35 -15.02
C ALA A 61 6.69 22.48 -16.26
N VAL A 62 6.93 21.38 -16.98
CA VAL A 62 7.73 21.38 -18.23
C VAL A 62 7.06 22.18 -19.35
N LYS A 63 5.72 22.13 -19.46
CA LYS A 63 4.99 22.93 -20.46
C LYS A 63 5.08 24.44 -20.18
N VAL A 64 5.13 24.83 -18.91
CA VAL A 64 5.27 26.25 -18.53
C VAL A 64 6.71 26.75 -18.71
N SER A 65 7.73 25.91 -18.53
CA SER A 65 9.13 26.30 -18.77
C SER A 65 9.45 26.46 -20.26
N ASN A 66 8.85 25.66 -21.14
CA ASN A 66 9.06 25.76 -22.60
C ASN A 66 8.18 26.81 -23.29
N ALA A 67 7.27 27.46 -22.55
CA ALA A 67 6.42 28.54 -23.06
C ALA A 67 6.98 29.94 -22.71
N LYS A 68 8.23 30.02 -22.23
CA LYS A 68 8.96 31.26 -21.96
C LYS A 68 10.11 31.43 -22.95
#